data_AF-H3HBS2-F1
#
_entry.id   AF-H3HBS2-F1
#
_cell.length_a   1.000
_cell.length_b   1.000
_cell.length_c   1.000
_cell.angle_alpha   90.00
_cell.angle_beta   90.00
_cell.angle_gamma   90.00
#
_symmetry.space_group_name_H-M   'P 1'
#
loop_
_entity.id
_entity.type
_entity.pdbx_description
1 polymer ?
#
loop_
_entity_poly.entity_id
_entity_poly.type
_entity_poly.pdbx_seq_one_letter_code
_entity_poly.pdbx_strand_id
1 'polypeptide(L)'
;MTRRKSLRNNPLGHEPPAIFHLSLRLRGGAQLGKAVKGRSKDGKGKKDGSGRETSEEERRLQESIRRMEMNDYMKRLTVSKKALLLEFMAKEERISRMNKLKIQNHWRKIMRLVKVEALRKEVEVRSQNHERDVDRKDALIQMLDRDLEEAEEQFQMALRAHLLNVDELIDLQDERLLVLEKEFEADLRELEQEFHTEKNKLVTQHSMERSELQRIMQAVDQQEKEREADAKQEHEQLREEIRNKNLEDINVLRITLDSSIEELEQHFETAHLNYLQNTDQRTQDFKYLTAKDQDLSRDIELKIRKIERLQQSLALWRTKIAQNVRECSERNKALEEEKAAISHHFQTLKAKMNRMRDDQRRRLAQLSQGARDATRKLDTHLQLSERILQLGELVRKLETERERVLPFYHSTLADEREANELTESVRLAMRTEQGREEEEALQMLDFQPQGLHDGVPVSEWEYLDLFWKRHNKVLLDEIALRREKERVANENRELQTILQQYLAGISVSPTVLDGANPLLVVNGRLRLHQPSLGEDGKPRRKPVIDANHMVETNRVSR
;
A
#
# COMPACT_ATOMS: atom_id res chain seq x y z
N MET A 1 -31.49 23.99 41.98
CA MET A 1 -32.03 22.76 42.61
C MET A 1 -30.83 21.95 43.11
N THR A 2 -30.55 21.92 44.43
CA THR A 2 -30.92 20.83 45.39
C THR A 2 -30.23 19.48 45.09
N ARG A 3 -29.55 18.78 46.03
CA ARG A 3 -29.36 18.99 47.49
C ARG A 3 -28.19 18.13 48.03
N ARG A 4 -27.58 18.52 49.16
CA ARG A 4 -26.72 17.65 50.01
C ARG A 4 -27.54 16.52 50.69
N LYS A 5 -26.88 15.38 50.98
CA LYS A 5 -26.77 14.64 52.28
C LYS A 5 -26.68 13.11 52.03
N SER A 6 -25.65 12.37 52.48
CA SER A 6 -25.16 12.12 53.85
C SER A 6 -26.03 11.18 54.71
N LEU A 7 -25.33 10.30 55.43
CA LEU A 7 -25.72 9.32 56.46
C LEU A 7 -26.23 7.92 56.02
N ARG A 8 -25.39 6.92 56.31
CA ARG A 8 -25.62 5.86 57.32
C ARG A 8 -27.06 5.68 57.82
N ASN A 9 -27.54 4.44 57.92
CA ASN A 9 -27.45 3.73 59.22
C ASN A 9 -27.90 2.26 59.22
N ASN A 10 -26.97 1.44 59.72
CA ASN A 10 -27.17 0.43 60.78
C ASN A 10 -27.93 -0.89 60.54
N PRO A 11 -27.69 -1.89 61.42
CA PRO A 11 -27.93 -3.31 61.19
C PRO A 11 -28.99 -3.86 62.15
N LEU A 12 -29.03 -5.19 62.38
CA LEU A 12 -29.11 -5.84 63.70
C LEU A 12 -29.24 -7.38 63.58
N GLY A 13 -28.82 -8.12 64.62
CA GLY A 13 -29.08 -9.56 64.84
C GLY A 13 -27.86 -10.47 64.65
N HIS A 14 -26.96 -10.68 65.65
CA HIS A 14 -27.09 -11.65 66.76
C HIS A 14 -27.51 -13.07 66.29
N GLU A 15 -26.89 -14.20 66.67
CA GLU A 15 -25.96 -14.54 67.78
C GLU A 15 -25.42 -16.00 67.59
N PRO A 16 -24.83 -16.72 68.59
CA PRO A 16 -23.52 -16.59 69.22
C PRO A 16 -22.59 -17.83 68.99
N PRO A 17 -21.32 -17.82 69.45
CA PRO A 17 -20.53 -19.04 69.64
C PRO A 17 -20.89 -19.76 70.95
N ALA A 18 -21.15 -21.07 70.89
CA ALA A 18 -21.47 -21.88 72.08
C ALA A 18 -20.22 -22.20 72.92
N ILE A 19 -20.24 -21.78 74.19
CA ILE A 19 -19.28 -22.16 75.24
C ILE A 19 -19.94 -23.21 76.13
N PHE A 20 -19.26 -24.33 76.41
CA PHE A 20 -19.62 -25.18 77.54
C PHE A 20 -18.79 -24.82 78.78
N HIS A 21 -19.48 -24.30 79.79
CA HIS A 21 -18.96 -24.07 81.14
C HIS A 21 -18.80 -25.38 81.91
N LEU A 22 -17.87 -25.39 82.87
CA LEU A 22 -17.99 -26.22 84.07
C LEU A 22 -17.65 -25.41 85.33
N SER A 23 -18.72 -24.90 85.94
CA SER A 23 -18.90 -24.45 87.34
C SER A 23 -17.78 -23.68 88.07
N LEU A 24 -18.08 -22.42 88.41
CA LEU A 24 -17.45 -21.69 89.52
C LEU A 24 -17.72 -22.37 90.88
N ARG A 25 -16.83 -22.15 91.85
CA ARG A 25 -17.23 -21.46 93.11
C ARG A 25 -16.04 -20.81 93.82
N LEU A 26 -16.07 -19.48 93.85
CA LEU A 26 -15.40 -18.65 94.86
C LEU A 26 -16.50 -18.14 95.79
N ARG A 27 -16.36 -18.35 97.10
CA ARG A 27 -17.06 -17.58 98.15
C ARG A 27 -16.14 -17.47 99.36
N GLY A 28 -16.06 -16.27 99.92
CA GLY A 28 -15.24 -15.99 101.10
C GLY A 28 -15.92 -16.40 102.40
N GLY A 29 -15.32 -16.06 103.54
CA GLY A 29 -15.96 -16.23 104.86
C GLY A 29 -14.95 -16.49 105.97
N ALA A 30 -14.84 -15.54 106.87
CA ALA A 30 -13.87 -15.48 107.96
C ALA A 30 -14.09 -16.48 109.13
N GLN A 31 -13.01 -16.65 109.91
CA GLN A 31 -12.96 -16.79 111.39
C GLN A 31 -13.15 -18.15 112.12
N LEU A 32 -12.12 -18.41 112.96
CA LEU A 32 -12.13 -18.90 114.36
C LEU A 32 -12.49 -20.36 114.71
N GLY A 33 -11.60 -21.00 115.47
CA GLY A 33 -11.85 -22.25 116.23
C GLY A 33 -10.56 -23.00 116.57
N LYS A 34 -10.24 -23.21 117.86
CA LYS A 34 -9.02 -23.91 118.36
C LYS A 34 -9.33 -25.32 118.90
N ALA A 35 -8.25 -26.07 119.18
CA ALA A 35 -8.05 -27.05 120.28
C ALA A 35 -8.11 -28.56 119.93
N VAL A 36 -7.29 -29.46 120.53
CA VAL A 36 -5.93 -29.37 121.14
C VAL A 36 -5.36 -30.79 121.47
N LYS A 37 -4.02 -30.93 121.56
CA LYS A 37 -3.20 -32.03 122.19
C LYS A 37 -3.42 -33.48 121.69
N GLY A 38 -2.42 -34.36 121.61
CA GLY A 38 -1.16 -34.62 122.35
C GLY A 38 -0.84 -36.12 122.12
N ARG A 39 0.13 -36.83 122.72
CA ARG A 39 1.29 -36.62 123.62
C ARG A 39 2.15 -37.93 123.46
N SER A 40 3.33 -38.17 124.04
CA SER A 40 4.22 -37.45 124.97
C SER A 40 5.70 -37.73 124.64
N LYS A 41 6.52 -38.18 125.59
CA LYS A 41 7.99 -38.31 125.54
C LYS A 41 8.48 -39.15 126.74
N ASP A 42 9.78 -39.48 126.75
CA ASP A 42 10.66 -39.81 127.91
C ASP A 42 10.64 -41.23 128.52
N GLY A 43 11.83 -41.70 128.95
CA GLY A 43 11.96 -42.33 130.29
C GLY A 43 12.69 -43.68 130.46
N LYS A 44 14.01 -43.65 130.72
CA LYS A 44 14.90 -44.72 131.24
C LYS A 44 14.32 -45.71 132.30
N GLY A 45 14.72 -46.99 132.24
CA GLY A 45 15.65 -47.56 133.25
C GLY A 45 15.35 -48.87 134.03
N LYS A 46 16.40 -49.73 134.11
CA LYS A 46 16.86 -50.60 135.24
C LYS A 46 16.28 -52.02 135.53
N LYS A 47 17.20 -53.01 135.37
CA LYS A 47 17.83 -53.92 136.40
C LYS A 47 17.41 -55.41 136.60
N ASP A 48 18.49 -56.22 136.72
CA ASP A 48 18.75 -57.48 137.46
C ASP A 48 18.04 -58.82 137.15
N GLY A 49 18.82 -59.92 137.11
CA GLY A 49 18.37 -61.32 137.03
C GLY A 49 19.49 -62.34 136.72
N SER A 50 19.98 -63.04 137.75
CA SER A 50 21.15 -63.95 137.83
C SER A 50 21.27 -65.19 136.91
N GLY A 51 22.51 -65.64 136.64
CA GLY A 51 22.96 -66.97 137.12
C GLY A 51 23.57 -68.04 136.16
N ARG A 52 24.89 -68.31 136.34
CA ARG A 52 25.55 -69.63 136.44
C ARG A 52 26.14 -70.39 135.19
N GLU A 53 27.47 -70.59 135.23
CA GLU A 53 28.35 -71.76 134.86
C GLU A 53 27.93 -72.72 133.69
N THR A 54 28.77 -73.18 132.73
CA THR A 54 30.25 -73.29 132.57
C THR A 54 30.67 -73.70 131.13
N SER A 55 31.98 -73.63 130.82
CA SER A 55 32.73 -74.30 129.71
C SER A 55 32.96 -73.52 128.38
N GLU A 56 34.08 -73.83 127.70
CA GLU A 56 34.86 -72.85 126.91
C GLU A 56 34.58 -72.73 125.39
N GLU A 57 33.58 -73.42 124.83
CA GLU A 57 33.42 -73.50 123.37
C GLU A 57 32.62 -72.33 122.72
N GLU A 58 31.77 -71.63 123.48
CA GLU A 58 30.84 -70.62 122.91
C GLU A 58 31.49 -69.28 122.50
N ARG A 59 32.69 -68.96 123.01
CA ARG A 59 33.33 -67.65 122.79
C ARG A 59 33.64 -67.34 121.31
N ARG A 60 33.81 -68.35 120.46
CA ARG A 60 34.12 -68.16 119.02
C ARG A 60 32.89 -67.83 118.17
N LEU A 61 31.69 -68.20 118.60
CA LEU A 61 30.44 -67.97 117.85
C LEU A 61 29.92 -66.54 118.01
N GLN A 62 29.99 -65.97 119.21
CA GLN A 62 29.51 -64.60 119.48
C GLN A 62 30.28 -63.51 118.71
N GLU A 63 31.59 -63.67 118.49
CA GLU A 63 32.38 -62.68 117.76
C GLU A 63 32.06 -62.67 116.25
N SER A 64 31.69 -63.82 115.69
CA SER A 64 31.22 -63.95 114.30
C SER A 64 29.90 -63.20 114.08
N ILE A 65 28.94 -63.39 114.99
CA ILE A 65 27.61 -62.75 114.94
C ILE A 65 27.74 -61.22 114.96
N ARG A 66 28.53 -60.65 115.89
CA ARG A 66 28.76 -59.19 115.95
C ARG A 66 29.36 -58.62 114.66
N ARG A 67 30.28 -59.33 114.02
CA ARG A 67 30.87 -58.90 112.73
C ARG A 67 29.85 -58.97 111.60
N MET A 68 28.93 -59.93 111.61
CA MET A 68 27.84 -60.03 110.63
C MET A 68 26.82 -58.90 110.80
N GLU A 69 26.37 -58.64 112.04
CA GLU A 69 25.41 -57.56 112.35
C GLU A 69 25.96 -56.17 111.99
N MET A 70 27.23 -55.89 112.32
CA MET A 70 27.92 -54.64 111.96
C MET A 70 27.97 -54.45 110.43
N ASN A 71 28.28 -55.51 109.69
CA ASN A 71 28.28 -55.48 108.22
C ASN A 71 26.89 -55.29 107.63
N ASP A 72 25.86 -55.94 108.17
CA ASP A 72 24.50 -55.80 107.66
C ASP A 72 23.86 -54.45 108.02
N TYR A 73 24.22 -53.85 109.16
CA TYR A 73 23.89 -52.45 109.45
C TYR A 73 24.51 -51.51 108.40
N MET A 74 25.79 -51.69 108.07
CA MET A 74 26.48 -50.90 107.03
C MET A 74 25.90 -51.14 105.62
N LYS A 75 25.49 -52.38 105.28
CA LYS A 75 24.75 -52.68 104.04
C LYS A 75 23.39 -51.98 104.01
N ARG A 76 22.60 -52.02 105.10
CA ARG A 76 21.31 -51.33 105.18
C ARG A 76 21.47 -49.81 105.03
N LEU A 77 22.49 -49.22 105.65
CA LEU A 77 22.79 -47.79 105.52
C LEU A 77 23.20 -47.41 104.09
N THR A 78 24.00 -48.25 103.40
CA THR A 78 24.41 -48.00 102.01
C THR A 78 23.30 -48.23 101.00
N VAL A 79 22.42 -49.23 101.21
CA VAL A 79 21.20 -49.43 100.40
C VAL A 79 20.23 -48.27 100.59
N SER A 80 20.00 -47.81 101.82
CA SER A 80 19.17 -46.64 102.11
C SER A 80 19.69 -45.37 101.43
N LYS A 81 21.00 -45.10 101.52
CA LYS A 81 21.65 -43.99 100.80
C LYS A 81 21.54 -44.11 99.28
N LYS A 82 21.70 -45.31 98.70
CA LYS A 82 21.52 -45.56 97.26
C LYS A 82 20.06 -45.34 96.81
N ALA A 83 19.08 -45.78 97.60
CA ALA A 83 17.66 -45.56 97.30
C ALA A 83 17.31 -44.07 97.30
N LEU A 84 17.80 -43.32 98.29
CA LEU A 84 17.66 -41.86 98.35
C LEU A 84 18.27 -41.17 97.11
N LEU A 85 19.46 -41.61 96.70
CA LEU A 85 20.15 -41.09 95.51
C LEU A 85 19.37 -41.37 94.21
N LEU A 86 18.84 -42.59 94.05
CA LEU A 86 17.97 -42.94 92.92
C LEU A 86 16.66 -42.13 92.93
N GLU A 87 16.08 -41.86 94.10
CA GLU A 87 14.88 -41.02 94.21
C GLU A 87 15.18 -39.56 93.83
N PHE A 88 16.35 -39.03 94.21
CA PHE A 88 16.81 -37.72 93.77
C PHE A 88 17.05 -37.68 92.25
N MET A 89 17.75 -38.66 91.68
CA MET A 89 17.94 -38.77 90.22
C MET A 89 16.60 -38.87 89.48
N ALA A 90 15.63 -39.64 89.97
CA ALA A 90 14.30 -39.76 89.36
C ALA A 90 13.43 -38.50 89.53
N LYS A 91 13.68 -37.67 90.56
CA LYS A 91 13.08 -36.32 90.70
C LYS A 91 13.72 -35.34 89.73
N GLU A 92 15.05 -35.31 89.67
CA GLU A 92 15.84 -34.47 88.77
C GLU A 92 15.53 -34.78 87.30
N GLU A 93 15.41 -36.05 86.92
CA GLU A 93 15.05 -36.45 85.56
C GLU A 93 13.64 -35.98 85.19
N ARG A 94 12.65 -36.10 86.10
CA ARG A 94 11.30 -35.56 85.88
C ARG A 94 11.30 -34.04 85.75
N ILE A 95 12.08 -33.33 86.56
CA ILE A 95 12.26 -31.88 86.47
C ILE A 95 12.93 -31.50 85.15
N SER A 96 13.96 -32.24 84.71
CA SER A 96 14.65 -32.06 83.43
C SER A 96 13.72 -32.27 82.24
N ARG A 97 12.93 -33.35 82.22
CA ARG A 97 11.89 -33.61 81.20
C ARG A 97 10.85 -32.49 81.16
N MET A 98 10.35 -32.04 82.32
CA MET A 98 9.40 -30.92 82.41
C MET A 98 10.02 -29.60 81.92
N ASN A 99 11.26 -29.31 82.29
CA ASN A 99 11.97 -28.09 81.88
C ASN A 99 12.25 -28.12 80.37
N LYS A 100 12.62 -29.27 79.80
CA LYS A 100 12.77 -29.45 78.34
C LYS A 100 11.47 -29.15 77.60
N LEU A 101 10.31 -29.61 78.10
CA LEU A 101 9.00 -29.29 77.52
C LEU A 101 8.64 -27.81 77.65
N LYS A 102 8.91 -27.17 78.80
CA LYS A 102 8.72 -25.72 78.99
C LYS A 102 9.59 -24.91 78.04
N ILE A 103 10.86 -25.26 77.91
CA ILE A 103 11.83 -24.65 76.98
C ILE A 103 11.37 -24.83 75.53
N GLN A 104 10.97 -26.04 75.11
CA GLN A 104 10.45 -26.29 73.76
C GLN A 104 9.16 -25.50 73.47
N ASN A 105 8.23 -25.38 74.42
CA ASN A 105 7.02 -24.58 74.24
C ASN A 105 7.34 -23.07 74.16
N HIS A 106 8.33 -22.59 74.92
CA HIS A 106 8.81 -21.21 74.83
C HIS A 106 9.47 -20.94 73.47
N TRP A 107 10.36 -21.82 73.00
CA TRP A 107 10.94 -21.75 71.65
C TRP A 107 9.90 -21.81 70.54
N ARG A 108 8.87 -22.66 70.65
CA ARG A 108 7.73 -22.68 69.71
C ARG A 108 6.90 -21.39 69.74
N LYS A 109 6.88 -20.64 70.84
CA LYS A 109 6.25 -19.31 70.89
C LYS A 109 7.15 -18.29 70.18
N ILE A 110 8.43 -18.26 70.49
CA ILE A 110 9.42 -17.36 69.86
C ILE A 110 9.47 -17.58 68.34
N MET A 111 9.67 -18.82 67.87
CA MET A 111 9.76 -19.11 66.43
C MET A 111 8.45 -18.79 65.68
N ARG A 112 7.28 -18.92 66.32
CA ARG A 112 6.01 -18.49 65.72
C ARG A 112 5.92 -16.97 65.60
N LEU A 113 6.35 -16.21 66.62
CA LEU A 113 6.40 -14.75 66.54
C LEU A 113 7.35 -14.31 65.41
N VAL A 114 8.58 -14.84 65.38
CA VAL A 114 9.58 -14.54 64.34
C VAL A 114 9.07 -14.90 62.93
N LYS A 115 8.43 -16.06 62.73
CA LYS A 115 7.88 -16.41 61.40
C LYS A 115 6.65 -15.58 61.04
N VAL A 116 5.81 -15.17 62.00
CA VAL A 116 4.70 -14.24 61.74
C VAL A 116 5.22 -12.86 61.33
N GLU A 117 6.28 -12.36 61.98
CA GLU A 117 6.93 -11.09 61.60
C GLU A 117 7.59 -11.18 60.22
N ALA A 118 8.28 -12.30 59.92
CA ALA A 118 8.84 -12.54 58.58
C ALA A 118 7.74 -12.59 57.50
N LEU A 119 6.65 -13.35 57.73
CA LEU A 119 5.52 -13.42 56.80
C LEU A 119 4.83 -12.06 56.60
N ARG A 120 4.74 -11.22 57.64
CA ARG A 120 4.21 -9.85 57.51
C ARG A 120 5.08 -9.00 56.58
N LYS A 121 6.41 -9.06 56.74
CA LYS A 121 7.37 -8.39 55.84
C LYS A 121 7.31 -8.93 54.41
N GLU A 122 7.19 -10.26 54.25
CA GLU A 122 7.01 -10.91 52.93
C GLU A 122 5.71 -10.41 52.23
N VAL A 123 4.60 -10.27 52.98
CA VAL A 123 3.34 -9.72 52.46
C VAL A 123 3.46 -8.24 52.12
N GLU A 124 4.12 -7.44 52.96
CA GLU A 124 4.34 -6.01 52.73
C GLU A 124 5.17 -5.76 51.46
N VAL A 125 6.29 -6.47 51.29
CA VAL A 125 7.11 -6.42 50.06
C VAL A 125 6.31 -6.88 48.84
N ARG A 126 5.46 -7.92 48.98
CA ARG A 126 4.61 -8.37 47.87
C ARG A 126 3.54 -7.33 47.51
N SER A 127 2.98 -6.63 48.49
CA SER A 127 2.04 -5.53 48.30
C SER A 127 2.68 -4.37 47.55
N GLN A 128 3.86 -3.91 48.00
CA GLN A 128 4.59 -2.82 47.34
C GLN A 128 5.01 -3.17 45.91
N ASN A 129 5.39 -4.42 45.65
CA ASN A 129 5.68 -4.87 44.28
C ASN A 129 4.41 -4.91 43.42
N HIS A 130 3.27 -5.34 43.96
CA HIS A 130 2.01 -5.34 43.24
C HIS A 130 1.55 -3.91 42.90
N GLU A 131 1.66 -2.98 43.85
CA GLU A 131 1.33 -1.56 43.68
C GLU A 131 2.18 -0.94 42.55
N ARG A 132 3.50 -1.15 42.56
CA ARG A 132 4.39 -0.73 41.46
C ARG A 132 4.03 -1.34 40.10
N ASP A 133 3.57 -2.59 40.08
CA ASP A 133 3.14 -3.25 38.84
C ASP A 133 1.75 -2.78 38.37
N VAL A 134 0.93 -2.22 39.26
CA VAL A 134 -0.30 -1.48 38.91
C VAL A 134 0.07 -0.11 38.35
N ASP A 135 0.90 0.68 39.06
CA ASP A 135 1.36 2.01 38.59
C ASP A 135 1.96 1.95 37.17
N ARG A 136 2.78 0.93 36.89
CA ARG A 136 3.37 0.69 35.55
C ARG A 136 2.32 0.39 34.48
N LYS A 137 1.28 -0.36 34.84
CA LYS A 137 0.20 -0.71 33.91
C LYS A 137 -0.72 0.47 33.67
N ASP A 138 -1.04 1.24 34.70
CA ASP A 138 -1.84 2.45 34.58
C ASP A 138 -1.10 3.52 33.77
N ALA A 139 0.22 3.64 33.91
CA ALA A 139 1.04 4.49 33.05
C ALA A 139 1.06 3.99 31.58
N LEU A 140 1.13 2.68 31.36
CA LEU A 140 1.07 2.09 30.01
C LEU A 140 -0.30 2.28 29.36
N ILE A 141 -1.39 2.13 30.12
CA ILE A 141 -2.76 2.42 29.66
C ILE A 141 -2.87 3.89 29.27
N GLN A 142 -2.40 4.83 30.10
CA GLN A 142 -2.41 6.26 29.78
C GLN A 142 -1.58 6.64 28.55
N MET A 143 -0.52 5.89 28.21
CA MET A 143 0.20 6.07 26.94
C MET A 143 -0.62 5.53 25.78
N LEU A 144 -1.15 4.31 25.88
CA LEU A 144 -1.98 3.71 24.83
C LEU A 144 -3.26 4.52 24.55
N ASP A 145 -3.88 5.11 25.56
CA ASP A 145 -5.05 5.99 25.40
C ASP A 145 -4.68 7.24 24.56
N ARG A 146 -3.49 7.82 24.78
CA ARG A 146 -2.97 8.93 23.96
C ARG A 146 -2.61 8.49 22.55
N ASP A 147 -1.91 7.36 22.40
CA ASP A 147 -1.55 6.80 21.10
C ASP A 147 -2.81 6.54 20.24
N LEU A 148 -3.92 6.15 20.89
CA LEU A 148 -5.24 6.00 20.25
C LEU A 148 -5.89 7.35 19.87
N GLU A 149 -5.84 8.35 20.75
CA GLU A 149 -6.32 9.71 20.46
C GLU A 149 -5.54 10.33 19.28
N GLU A 150 -4.21 10.24 19.29
CA GLU A 150 -3.33 10.72 18.21
C GLU A 150 -3.58 9.97 16.89
N ALA A 151 -3.77 8.65 16.92
CA ALA A 151 -4.11 7.86 15.74
C ALA A 151 -5.49 8.22 15.17
N GLU A 152 -6.48 8.52 16.02
CA GLU A 152 -7.80 8.97 15.58
C GLU A 152 -7.71 10.38 14.95
N GLU A 153 -6.99 11.32 15.56
CA GLU A 153 -6.78 12.66 14.99
C GLU A 153 -6.09 12.59 13.62
N GLN A 154 -5.03 11.78 13.49
CA GLN A 154 -4.34 11.52 12.22
C GLN A 154 -5.29 10.94 11.17
N PHE A 155 -6.10 9.94 11.54
CA PHE A 155 -7.09 9.35 10.62
C PHE A 155 -8.15 10.38 10.19
N GLN A 156 -8.69 11.17 11.12
CA GLN A 156 -9.66 12.21 10.79
C GLN A 156 -9.04 13.31 9.90
N MET A 157 -7.77 13.68 10.12
CA MET A 157 -7.05 14.63 9.27
C MET A 157 -6.82 14.09 7.86
N ALA A 158 -6.37 12.83 7.74
CA ALA A 158 -6.21 12.15 6.45
C ALA A 158 -7.54 12.00 5.70
N LEU A 159 -8.64 11.70 6.40
CA LEU A 159 -9.98 11.64 5.83
C LEU A 159 -10.45 13.01 5.31
N ARG A 160 -10.25 14.09 6.09
CA ARG A 160 -10.57 15.46 5.64
C ARG A 160 -9.77 15.84 4.40
N ALA A 161 -8.47 15.56 4.37
CA ALA A 161 -7.61 15.81 3.21
C ALA A 161 -8.05 15.00 1.98
N HIS A 162 -8.38 13.71 2.16
CA HIS A 162 -8.92 12.88 1.07
C HIS A 162 -10.25 13.43 0.54
N LEU A 163 -11.16 13.88 1.41
CA LEU A 163 -12.44 14.44 0.97
C LEU A 163 -12.23 15.73 0.16
N LEU A 164 -11.37 16.64 0.63
CA LEU A 164 -11.01 17.84 -0.13
C LEU A 164 -10.41 17.51 -1.50
N ASN A 165 -9.50 16.53 -1.58
CA ASN A 165 -8.92 16.10 -2.85
C ASN A 165 -9.96 15.45 -3.80
N VAL A 166 -11.03 14.86 -3.25
CA VAL A 166 -12.15 14.32 -4.05
C VAL A 166 -13.06 15.45 -4.53
N ASP A 167 -13.33 16.43 -3.68
CA ASP A 167 -14.12 17.62 -4.05
C ASP A 167 -13.38 18.42 -5.16
N GLU A 168 -12.07 18.65 -5.04
CA GLU A 168 -11.23 19.25 -6.09
C GLU A 168 -11.27 18.43 -7.40
N LEU A 169 -11.30 17.10 -7.32
CA LEU A 169 -11.41 16.23 -8.50
C LEU A 169 -12.79 16.30 -9.15
N ILE A 170 -13.86 16.50 -8.35
CA ILE A 170 -15.22 16.73 -8.84
C ILE A 170 -15.29 18.08 -9.55
N ASP A 171 -14.81 19.16 -8.91
CA ASP A 171 -14.76 20.50 -9.50
C ASP A 171 -14.03 20.50 -10.85
N LEU A 172 -12.87 19.82 -10.95
CA LEU A 172 -12.12 19.67 -12.20
C LEU A 172 -12.88 18.90 -13.30
N GLN A 173 -13.74 17.93 -12.94
CA GLN A 173 -14.58 17.24 -13.94
C GLN A 173 -15.81 18.06 -14.31
N ASP A 174 -16.40 18.80 -13.39
CA ASP A 174 -17.53 19.68 -13.66
C ASP A 174 -17.10 20.85 -14.56
N GLU A 175 -15.93 21.46 -14.32
CA GLU A 175 -15.32 22.43 -15.26
C GLU A 175 -15.13 21.82 -16.66
N ARG A 176 -14.57 20.61 -16.74
CA ARG A 176 -14.33 19.92 -18.01
C ARG A 176 -15.64 19.55 -18.74
N LEU A 177 -16.66 19.08 -18.02
CA LEU A 177 -17.97 18.79 -18.59
C LEU A 177 -18.64 20.07 -19.10
N LEU A 178 -18.54 21.17 -18.36
CA LEU A 178 -19.10 22.46 -18.72
C LEU A 178 -18.38 23.11 -19.91
N VAL A 179 -17.07 22.87 -20.08
CA VAL A 179 -16.34 23.23 -21.32
C VAL A 179 -16.82 22.36 -22.49
N LEU A 180 -16.92 21.04 -22.31
CA LEU A 180 -17.36 20.12 -23.36
C LEU A 180 -18.81 20.38 -23.81
N GLU A 181 -19.70 20.73 -22.88
CA GLU A 181 -21.08 21.13 -23.16
C GLU A 181 -21.13 22.44 -23.95
N LYS A 182 -20.32 23.44 -23.58
CA LYS A 182 -20.20 24.70 -24.34
C LYS A 182 -19.64 24.50 -25.76
N GLU A 183 -18.64 23.63 -25.92
CA GLU A 183 -18.10 23.25 -27.23
C GLU A 183 -19.17 22.54 -28.06
N PHE A 184 -19.85 21.55 -27.50
CA PHE A 184 -20.94 20.83 -28.17
C PHE A 184 -22.10 21.75 -28.58
N GLU A 185 -22.53 22.68 -27.72
CA GLU A 185 -23.54 23.68 -28.07
C GLU A 185 -23.05 24.67 -29.14
N ALA A 186 -21.76 25.03 -29.15
CA ALA A 186 -21.18 25.90 -30.17
C ALA A 186 -21.18 25.21 -31.54
N ASP A 187 -20.68 23.98 -31.61
CA ASP A 187 -20.69 23.13 -32.81
C ASP A 187 -22.12 22.91 -33.32
N LEU A 188 -23.07 22.64 -32.42
CA LEU A 188 -24.49 22.48 -32.78
C LEU A 188 -25.06 23.78 -33.37
N ARG A 189 -24.79 24.93 -32.74
CA ARG A 189 -25.24 26.25 -33.22
C ARG A 189 -24.59 26.66 -34.54
N GLU A 190 -23.33 26.27 -34.78
CA GLU A 190 -22.65 26.49 -36.08
C GLU A 190 -23.30 25.61 -37.16
N LEU A 191 -23.47 24.32 -36.90
CA LEU A 191 -24.10 23.36 -37.83
C LEU A 191 -25.55 23.75 -38.16
N GLU A 192 -26.35 24.18 -37.17
CA GLU A 192 -27.69 24.70 -37.39
C GLU A 192 -27.69 25.94 -38.28
N GLN A 193 -26.75 26.85 -38.09
CA GLN A 193 -26.59 28.04 -38.95
C GLN A 193 -26.19 27.64 -40.37
N GLU A 194 -25.22 26.74 -40.54
CA GLU A 194 -24.81 26.23 -41.86
C GLU A 194 -26.02 25.66 -42.63
N PHE A 195 -26.78 24.75 -42.01
CA PHE A 195 -28.00 24.18 -42.58
C PHE A 195 -29.05 25.25 -42.91
N HIS A 196 -29.21 26.28 -42.07
CA HIS A 196 -30.12 27.39 -42.37
C HIS A 196 -29.62 28.23 -43.57
N THR A 197 -28.31 28.49 -43.69
CA THR A 197 -27.79 29.20 -44.87
C THR A 197 -27.90 28.38 -46.15
N GLU A 198 -27.63 27.08 -46.10
CA GLU A 198 -27.76 26.17 -47.24
C GLU A 198 -29.22 26.07 -47.68
N LYS A 199 -30.14 25.81 -46.74
CA LYS A 199 -31.58 25.80 -47.00
C LYS A 199 -32.05 27.11 -47.63
N ASN A 200 -31.60 28.26 -47.12
CA ASN A 200 -31.97 29.56 -47.67
C ASN A 200 -31.42 29.75 -49.09
N LYS A 201 -30.16 29.38 -49.36
CA LYS A 201 -29.56 29.41 -50.71
C LYS A 201 -30.33 28.51 -51.69
N LEU A 202 -30.69 27.30 -51.27
CA LEU A 202 -31.42 26.34 -52.10
C LEU A 202 -32.85 26.84 -52.39
N VAL A 203 -33.54 27.42 -51.42
CA VAL A 203 -34.87 28.03 -51.60
C VAL A 203 -34.81 29.26 -52.51
N THR A 204 -33.81 30.14 -52.37
CA THR A 204 -33.69 31.31 -53.26
C THR A 204 -33.32 30.90 -54.69
N GLN A 205 -32.40 29.95 -54.86
CA GLN A 205 -32.05 29.40 -56.17
C GLN A 205 -33.28 28.75 -56.84
N HIS A 206 -33.98 27.85 -56.15
CA HIS A 206 -35.21 27.24 -56.68
C HIS A 206 -36.28 28.28 -57.01
N SER A 207 -36.40 29.36 -56.22
CA SER A 207 -37.35 30.45 -56.51
C SER A 207 -36.97 31.22 -57.77
N MET A 208 -35.68 31.49 -57.98
CA MET A 208 -35.14 32.13 -59.19
C MET A 208 -35.36 31.26 -60.43
N GLU A 209 -34.93 29.99 -60.38
CA GLU A 209 -35.12 29.02 -61.48
C GLU A 209 -36.60 28.85 -61.85
N ARG A 210 -37.49 28.77 -60.84
CA ARG A 210 -38.94 28.71 -61.08
C ARG A 210 -39.47 30.01 -61.72
N SER A 211 -38.97 31.18 -61.32
CA SER A 211 -39.35 32.46 -61.92
C SER A 211 -38.86 32.55 -63.37
N GLU A 212 -37.65 32.10 -63.66
CA GLU A 212 -37.08 32.07 -65.01
C GLU A 212 -37.85 31.12 -65.93
N LEU A 213 -38.15 29.89 -65.49
CA LEU A 213 -39.00 28.96 -66.23
C LEU A 213 -40.38 29.56 -66.51
N GLN A 214 -40.98 30.25 -65.54
CA GLN A 214 -42.29 30.89 -65.71
C GLN A 214 -42.23 32.08 -66.70
N ARG A 215 -41.14 32.85 -66.73
CA ARG A 215 -40.90 33.89 -67.74
C ARG A 215 -40.69 33.31 -69.13
N ILE A 216 -39.95 32.20 -69.25
CA ILE A 216 -39.72 31.50 -70.52
C ILE A 216 -41.06 30.97 -71.05
N MET A 217 -41.89 30.34 -70.21
CA MET A 217 -43.25 29.94 -70.60
C MET A 217 -44.07 31.12 -71.11
N GLN A 218 -44.09 32.24 -70.39
CA GLN A 218 -44.82 33.45 -70.82
C GLN A 218 -44.30 34.02 -72.16
N ALA A 219 -42.99 34.02 -72.36
CA ALA A 219 -42.38 34.47 -73.62
C ALA A 219 -42.71 33.54 -74.80
N VAL A 220 -42.73 32.22 -74.57
CA VAL A 220 -43.15 31.23 -75.58
C VAL A 220 -44.64 31.38 -75.89
N ASP A 221 -45.51 31.45 -74.88
CA ASP A 221 -46.96 31.67 -75.06
C ASP A 221 -47.26 32.96 -75.82
N GLN A 222 -46.48 34.02 -75.57
CA GLN A 222 -46.61 35.30 -76.28
C GLN A 222 -46.14 35.17 -77.74
N GLN A 223 -45.01 34.50 -77.98
CA GLN A 223 -44.50 34.27 -79.34
C GLN A 223 -45.42 33.36 -80.18
N GLU A 224 -46.05 32.35 -79.58
CA GLU A 224 -47.05 31.53 -80.27
C GLU A 224 -48.32 32.34 -80.60
N LYS A 225 -48.78 33.22 -79.71
CA LYS A 225 -49.91 34.15 -80.00
C LYS A 225 -49.58 35.15 -81.10
N GLU A 226 -48.36 35.68 -81.11
CA GLU A 226 -47.88 36.58 -82.17
C GLU A 226 -47.82 35.83 -83.50
N ARG A 227 -47.26 34.60 -83.55
CA ARG A 227 -47.29 33.76 -84.75
C ARG A 227 -48.71 33.40 -85.20
N GLU A 228 -49.65 33.18 -84.28
CA GLU A 228 -51.06 32.94 -84.60
C GLU A 228 -51.74 34.21 -85.15
N ALA A 229 -51.38 35.39 -84.65
CA ALA A 229 -51.87 36.68 -85.13
C ALA A 229 -51.31 37.03 -86.51
N ASP A 230 -50.01 36.84 -86.73
CA ASP A 230 -49.33 37.01 -88.03
C ASP A 230 -49.97 36.09 -89.07
N ALA A 231 -50.14 34.80 -88.77
CA ALA A 231 -50.78 33.85 -89.68
C ALA A 231 -52.24 34.21 -90.01
N LYS A 232 -53.00 34.78 -89.05
CA LYS A 232 -54.33 35.33 -89.31
C LYS A 232 -54.28 36.56 -90.20
N GLN A 233 -53.33 37.47 -89.96
CA GLN A 233 -53.14 38.68 -90.75
C GLN A 233 -52.70 38.36 -92.18
N GLU A 234 -51.76 37.45 -92.39
CA GLU A 234 -51.35 36.93 -93.70
C GLU A 234 -52.55 36.31 -94.44
N HIS A 235 -53.35 35.47 -93.76
CA HIS A 235 -54.56 34.89 -94.35
C HIS A 235 -55.61 35.96 -94.72
N GLU A 236 -55.77 36.99 -93.89
CA GLU A 236 -56.68 38.11 -94.17
C GLU A 236 -56.18 38.96 -95.35
N GLN A 237 -54.87 39.28 -95.40
CA GLN A 237 -54.22 39.95 -96.53
C GLN A 237 -54.39 39.15 -97.83
N LEU A 238 -54.12 37.84 -97.83
CA LEU A 238 -54.34 36.97 -99.00
C LEU A 238 -55.82 36.97 -99.43
N ARG A 239 -56.78 37.02 -98.48
CA ARG A 239 -58.22 37.14 -98.79
C ARG A 239 -58.55 38.50 -99.42
N GLU A 240 -57.88 39.57 -99.00
CA GLU A 240 -58.03 40.92 -99.58
C GLU A 240 -57.38 41.00 -100.97
N GLU A 241 -56.18 40.45 -101.15
CA GLU A 241 -55.50 40.36 -102.44
C GLU A 241 -56.32 39.59 -103.47
N ILE A 242 -56.91 38.45 -103.10
CA ILE A 242 -57.78 37.68 -104.00
C ILE A 242 -59.04 38.48 -104.34
N ARG A 243 -59.60 39.24 -103.38
CA ARG A 243 -60.74 40.13 -103.64
C ARG A 243 -60.38 41.25 -104.60
N ASN A 244 -59.20 41.86 -104.43
CA ASN A 244 -58.71 42.93 -105.28
C ASN A 244 -58.35 42.41 -106.68
N LYS A 245 -57.69 41.26 -106.80
CA LYS A 245 -57.45 40.58 -108.08
C LYS A 245 -58.77 40.27 -108.80
N ASN A 246 -59.79 39.76 -108.10
CA ASN A 246 -61.11 39.56 -108.71
C ASN A 246 -61.77 40.88 -109.15
N LEU A 247 -61.58 41.99 -108.43
CA LEU A 247 -62.07 43.32 -108.83
C LEU A 247 -61.28 43.90 -110.00
N GLU A 248 -59.97 43.68 -110.04
CA GLU A 248 -59.08 44.00 -111.16
C GLU A 248 -59.48 43.19 -112.39
N ASP A 249 -59.68 41.89 -112.28
CA ASP A 249 -60.18 41.01 -113.34
C ASP A 249 -61.55 41.46 -113.86
N ILE A 250 -62.48 41.86 -112.97
CA ILE A 250 -63.78 42.44 -113.37
C ILE A 250 -63.59 43.78 -114.10
N ASN A 251 -62.70 44.64 -113.62
CA ASN A 251 -62.41 45.93 -114.26
C ASN A 251 -61.69 45.75 -115.61
N VAL A 252 -60.79 44.78 -115.72
CA VAL A 252 -60.15 44.37 -116.99
C VAL A 252 -61.20 43.80 -117.91
N LEU A 253 -62.11 42.91 -117.44
CA LEU A 253 -63.21 42.40 -118.25
C LEU A 253 -64.07 43.55 -118.79
N ARG A 254 -64.40 44.51 -117.92
CA ARG A 254 -65.13 45.72 -118.30
C ARG A 254 -64.37 46.53 -119.36
N ILE A 255 -63.08 46.79 -119.15
CA ILE A 255 -62.24 47.51 -120.13
C ILE A 255 -62.14 46.73 -121.45
N THR A 256 -62.05 45.39 -121.43
CA THR A 256 -62.06 44.58 -122.65
C THR A 256 -63.41 44.55 -123.35
N LEU A 257 -64.52 44.69 -122.61
CA LEU A 257 -65.86 44.81 -123.18
C LEU A 257 -66.07 46.20 -123.77
N ASP A 258 -65.70 47.26 -123.05
CA ASP A 258 -65.68 48.64 -123.54
C ASP A 258 -64.76 48.75 -124.79
N SER A 259 -63.58 48.10 -124.77
CA SER A 259 -62.67 47.98 -125.93
C SER A 259 -63.24 47.14 -127.07
N SER A 260 -64.03 46.10 -126.80
CA SER A 260 -64.70 45.33 -127.87
C SER A 260 -65.84 46.11 -128.54
N ILE A 261 -66.42 47.07 -127.82
CA ILE A 261 -67.38 48.04 -128.37
C ILE A 261 -66.62 49.04 -129.26
N GLU A 262 -65.49 49.58 -128.81
CA GLU A 262 -64.59 50.40 -129.65
C GLU A 262 -64.04 49.62 -130.86
N GLU A 263 -63.76 48.32 -130.75
CA GLU A 263 -63.36 47.45 -131.87
C GLU A 263 -64.49 47.25 -132.88
N LEU A 264 -65.75 47.18 -132.45
CA LEU A 264 -66.90 47.15 -133.36
C LEU A 264 -67.10 48.48 -134.09
N GLU A 265 -66.76 49.61 -133.47
CA GLU A 265 -66.72 50.92 -134.13
C GLU A 265 -65.52 51.00 -135.10
N GLN A 266 -64.33 50.59 -134.67
CA GLN A 266 -63.14 50.49 -135.53
C GLN A 266 -63.32 49.49 -136.69
N HIS A 267 -64.13 48.44 -136.57
CA HIS A 267 -64.34 47.50 -137.68
C HIS A 267 -64.99 48.18 -138.91
N PHE A 268 -65.76 49.26 -138.72
CA PHE A 268 -66.23 50.10 -139.83
C PHE A 268 -65.11 50.93 -140.47
N GLU A 269 -64.15 51.42 -139.68
CA GLU A 269 -62.96 52.16 -140.18
C GLU A 269 -61.89 51.22 -140.77
N THR A 270 -61.75 50.01 -140.23
CA THR A 270 -60.70 49.03 -140.58
C THR A 270 -60.91 48.45 -141.98
N ALA A 271 -62.15 48.39 -142.46
CA ALA A 271 -62.46 48.09 -143.86
C ALA A 271 -61.77 49.08 -144.84
N HIS A 272 -61.56 50.33 -144.42
CA HIS A 272 -60.87 51.37 -145.19
C HIS A 272 -59.33 51.27 -145.05
N LEU A 273 -58.82 50.75 -143.93
CA LEU A 273 -57.38 50.63 -143.63
C LEU A 273 -56.74 49.32 -144.11
N ASN A 274 -57.52 48.26 -144.32
CA ASN A 274 -57.06 46.97 -144.85
C ASN A 274 -56.39 47.04 -146.24
N TYR A 275 -56.51 48.17 -146.96
CA TYR A 275 -55.78 48.41 -148.22
C TYR A 275 -54.30 48.77 -148.00
N LEU A 276 -53.90 49.16 -146.78
CA LEU A 276 -52.58 49.74 -146.48
C LEU A 276 -51.61 48.79 -145.77
N GLN A 277 -52.09 47.67 -145.22
CA GLN A 277 -51.43 46.98 -144.11
C GLN A 277 -50.70 45.66 -144.47
N ASN A 278 -50.27 45.50 -145.73
CA ASN A 278 -49.39 44.40 -146.16
C ASN A 278 -47.94 44.49 -145.63
N THR A 279 -47.68 45.38 -144.67
CA THR A 279 -46.33 45.74 -144.19
C THR A 279 -46.03 45.20 -142.77
N ASP A 280 -47.04 44.80 -142.00
CA ASP A 280 -46.90 44.57 -140.54
C ASP A 280 -46.30 43.21 -140.13
N GLN A 281 -46.26 42.22 -141.03
CA GLN A 281 -45.90 40.84 -140.69
C GLN A 281 -44.50 40.71 -140.03
N ARG A 282 -43.53 41.54 -140.43
CA ARG A 282 -42.16 41.51 -139.89
C ARG A 282 -42.04 42.07 -138.46
N THR A 283 -43.04 42.81 -137.98
CA THR A 283 -42.99 43.48 -136.67
C THR A 283 -43.39 42.55 -135.52
N GLN A 284 -44.10 41.45 -135.81
CA GLN A 284 -44.54 40.48 -134.79
C GLN A 284 -43.41 39.51 -134.37
N ASP A 285 -42.64 38.98 -135.32
CA ASP A 285 -41.60 37.96 -135.04
C ASP A 285 -40.50 38.47 -134.09
N PHE A 286 -40.12 39.74 -134.21
CA PHE A 286 -39.14 40.37 -133.32
C PHE A 286 -39.65 40.46 -131.87
N LYS A 287 -40.94 40.80 -131.68
CA LYS A 287 -41.55 40.94 -130.34
C LYS A 287 -41.59 39.60 -129.58
N TYR A 288 -41.88 38.50 -130.28
CA TYR A 288 -41.93 37.16 -129.68
C TYR A 288 -40.57 36.72 -129.12
N LEU A 289 -39.48 36.93 -129.88
CA LEU A 289 -38.13 36.56 -129.45
C LEU A 289 -37.64 37.42 -128.28
N THR A 290 -37.93 38.73 -128.27
CA THR A 290 -37.54 39.62 -127.17
C THR A 290 -38.22 39.27 -125.84
N ALA A 291 -39.51 38.87 -125.85
CA ALA A 291 -40.21 38.48 -124.63
C ALA A 291 -39.57 37.25 -123.96
N LYS A 292 -39.22 36.24 -124.76
CA LYS A 292 -38.66 34.98 -124.28
C LYS A 292 -37.27 35.13 -123.65
N ASP A 293 -36.46 36.07 -124.16
CA ASP A 293 -35.14 36.40 -123.61
C ASP A 293 -35.24 37.12 -122.25
N GLN A 294 -36.24 37.98 -122.08
CA GLN A 294 -36.54 38.62 -120.79
C GLN A 294 -37.04 37.62 -119.74
N ASP A 295 -37.86 36.64 -120.12
CA ASP A 295 -38.32 35.59 -119.21
C ASP A 295 -37.15 34.72 -118.71
N LEU A 296 -36.27 34.28 -119.61
CA LEU A 296 -35.07 33.50 -119.25
C LEU A 296 -34.11 34.31 -118.37
N SER A 297 -33.93 35.60 -118.66
CA SER A 297 -33.10 36.50 -117.84
C SER A 297 -33.62 36.63 -116.41
N ARG A 298 -34.94 36.81 -116.24
CA ARG A 298 -35.59 36.82 -114.91
C ARG A 298 -35.41 35.51 -114.16
N ASP A 299 -35.54 34.36 -114.84
CA ASP A 299 -35.41 33.06 -114.20
C ASP A 299 -33.96 32.77 -113.75
N ILE A 300 -32.95 33.17 -114.56
CA ILE A 300 -31.52 33.13 -114.19
C ILE A 300 -31.26 33.97 -112.92
N GLU A 301 -31.79 35.19 -112.86
CA GLU A 301 -31.61 36.08 -111.71
C GLU A 301 -32.21 35.48 -110.42
N LEU A 302 -33.39 34.84 -110.52
CA LEU A 302 -34.01 34.10 -109.41
C LEU A 302 -33.14 32.91 -108.94
N LYS A 303 -32.48 32.18 -109.85
CA LYS A 303 -31.55 31.10 -109.45
C LYS A 303 -30.30 31.66 -108.76
N ILE A 304 -29.72 32.76 -109.25
CA ILE A 304 -28.55 33.42 -108.63
C ILE A 304 -28.87 33.83 -107.19
N ARG A 305 -29.97 34.58 -106.97
CA ARG A 305 -30.43 34.98 -105.63
C ARG A 305 -30.78 33.79 -104.71
N LYS A 306 -31.05 32.60 -105.26
CA LYS A 306 -31.24 31.35 -104.47
C LYS A 306 -29.90 30.71 -104.11
N ILE A 307 -28.92 30.72 -105.01
CA ILE A 307 -27.56 30.24 -104.76
C ILE A 307 -26.88 31.08 -103.67
N GLU A 308 -26.98 32.41 -103.75
CA GLU A 308 -26.40 33.32 -102.75
C GLU A 308 -26.96 33.06 -101.34
N ARG A 309 -28.29 32.93 -101.19
CA ARG A 309 -28.92 32.59 -99.90
C ARG A 309 -28.45 31.25 -99.34
N LEU A 310 -28.29 30.23 -100.21
CA LEU A 310 -27.77 28.92 -99.81
C LEU A 310 -26.29 28.99 -99.41
N GLN A 311 -25.47 29.78 -100.11
CA GLN A 311 -24.07 30.00 -99.77
C GLN A 311 -23.91 30.74 -98.43
N GLN A 312 -24.71 31.79 -98.19
CA GLN A 312 -24.75 32.52 -96.91
C GLN A 312 -25.16 31.59 -95.75
N SER A 313 -26.21 30.79 -95.93
CA SER A 313 -26.64 29.78 -94.94
C SER A 313 -25.53 28.77 -94.64
N LEU A 314 -24.88 28.23 -95.68
CA LEU A 314 -23.78 27.28 -95.54
C LEU A 314 -22.57 27.90 -94.83
N ALA A 315 -22.24 29.16 -95.09
CA ALA A 315 -21.20 29.90 -94.38
C ALA A 315 -21.52 30.07 -92.88
N LEU A 316 -22.77 30.43 -92.55
CA LEU A 316 -23.25 30.56 -91.17
C LEU A 316 -23.21 29.22 -90.41
N TRP A 317 -23.62 28.12 -91.05
CA TRP A 317 -23.51 26.80 -90.43
C TRP A 317 -22.06 26.36 -90.25
N ARG A 318 -21.15 26.67 -91.18
CA ARG A 318 -19.71 26.40 -91.02
C ARG A 318 -19.11 27.16 -89.84
N THR A 319 -19.41 28.45 -89.67
CA THR A 319 -18.92 29.22 -88.50
C THR A 319 -19.52 28.70 -87.21
N LYS A 320 -20.82 28.36 -87.17
CA LYS A 320 -21.48 27.80 -85.99
C LYS A 320 -20.91 26.43 -85.57
N ILE A 321 -20.57 25.56 -86.53
CA ILE A 321 -19.88 24.29 -86.27
C ILE A 321 -18.46 24.55 -85.71
N ALA A 322 -17.70 25.45 -86.34
CA ALA A 322 -16.34 25.77 -85.89
C ALA A 322 -16.32 26.39 -84.48
N GLN A 323 -17.31 27.23 -84.14
CA GLN A 323 -17.49 27.78 -82.80
C GLN A 323 -17.81 26.70 -81.77
N ASN A 324 -18.79 25.82 -82.06
CA ASN A 324 -19.17 24.73 -81.15
C ASN A 324 -17.98 23.78 -80.86
N VAL A 325 -17.19 23.44 -81.89
CA VAL A 325 -15.96 22.64 -81.71
C VAL A 325 -14.96 23.31 -80.76
N ARG A 326 -14.76 24.64 -80.87
CA ARG A 326 -13.88 25.39 -79.95
C ARG A 326 -14.43 25.37 -78.52
N GLU A 327 -15.68 25.76 -78.33
CA GLU A 327 -16.34 25.80 -77.01
C GLU A 327 -16.35 24.42 -76.34
N CYS A 328 -16.55 23.33 -77.09
CA CYS A 328 -16.45 21.98 -76.57
C CYS A 328 -15.01 21.58 -76.22
N SER A 329 -14.02 21.95 -77.03
CA SER A 329 -12.61 21.66 -76.75
C SER A 329 -12.10 22.43 -75.53
N GLU A 330 -12.48 23.70 -75.38
CA GLU A 330 -12.12 24.55 -74.23
C GLU A 330 -12.77 24.03 -72.95
N ARG A 331 -14.08 23.70 -72.99
CA ARG A 331 -14.81 23.11 -71.85
C ARG A 331 -14.22 21.76 -71.43
N ASN A 332 -13.92 20.87 -72.38
CA ASN A 332 -13.30 19.59 -72.08
C ASN A 332 -11.90 19.76 -71.47
N LYS A 333 -11.10 20.70 -71.98
CA LYS A 333 -9.77 20.98 -71.44
C LYS A 333 -9.83 21.50 -70.00
N ALA A 334 -10.75 22.42 -69.70
CA ALA A 334 -10.97 22.89 -68.33
C ALA A 334 -11.35 21.75 -67.38
N LEU A 335 -12.26 20.86 -67.79
CA LEU A 335 -12.64 19.68 -67.02
C LEU A 335 -11.49 18.67 -66.82
N GLU A 336 -10.60 18.53 -67.80
CA GLU A 336 -9.38 17.71 -67.64
C GLU A 336 -8.38 18.33 -66.66
N GLU A 337 -8.19 19.65 -66.70
CA GLU A 337 -7.34 20.40 -65.76
C GLU A 337 -7.88 20.32 -64.32
N GLU A 338 -9.19 20.52 -64.11
CA GLU A 338 -9.84 20.35 -62.81
C GLU A 338 -9.73 18.91 -62.28
N LYS A 339 -10.01 17.92 -63.14
CA LYS A 339 -9.86 16.49 -62.80
C LYS A 339 -8.42 16.15 -62.40
N ALA A 340 -7.42 16.71 -63.08
CA ALA A 340 -6.02 16.52 -62.75
C ALA A 340 -5.67 17.17 -61.40
N ALA A 341 -6.14 18.38 -61.14
CA ALA A 341 -5.94 19.08 -59.86
C ALA A 341 -6.56 18.29 -58.68
N ILE A 342 -7.82 17.86 -58.81
CA ILE A 342 -8.52 17.03 -57.81
C ILE A 342 -7.78 15.70 -57.59
N SER A 343 -7.31 15.05 -58.67
CA SER A 343 -6.54 13.80 -58.58
C SER A 343 -5.22 13.99 -57.82
N HIS A 344 -4.51 15.11 -58.05
CA HIS A 344 -3.29 15.45 -57.35
C HIS A 344 -3.54 15.78 -55.86
N HIS A 345 -4.61 16.52 -55.55
CA HIS A 345 -5.04 16.75 -54.16
C HIS A 345 -5.39 15.46 -53.44
N PHE A 346 -6.13 14.55 -54.08
CA PHE A 346 -6.45 13.23 -53.53
C PHE A 346 -5.18 12.40 -53.24
N GLN A 347 -4.23 12.34 -54.18
CA GLN A 347 -2.95 11.65 -53.97
C GLN A 347 -2.16 12.26 -52.80
N THR A 348 -2.10 13.59 -52.72
CA THR A 348 -1.44 14.33 -51.63
C THR A 348 -2.11 14.03 -50.28
N LEU A 349 -3.43 14.04 -50.21
CA LEU A 349 -4.19 13.74 -48.99
C LEU A 349 -4.02 12.28 -48.56
N LYS A 350 -4.07 11.34 -49.51
CA LYS A 350 -3.81 9.91 -49.27
C LYS A 350 -2.39 9.66 -48.76
N ALA A 351 -1.40 10.37 -49.28
CA ALA A 351 -0.03 10.31 -48.78
C ALA A 351 0.10 10.87 -47.35
N LYS A 352 -0.55 12.01 -47.04
CA LYS A 352 -0.61 12.56 -45.67
C LYS A 352 -1.28 11.58 -44.70
N MET A 353 -2.43 10.99 -45.08
CA MET A 353 -3.17 10.02 -44.27
C MET A 353 -2.33 8.76 -44.00
N ASN A 354 -1.63 8.23 -45.00
CA ASN A 354 -0.75 7.07 -44.81
C ASN A 354 0.41 7.38 -43.86
N ARG A 355 1.11 8.52 -44.04
CA ARG A 355 2.18 8.95 -43.13
C ARG A 355 1.69 9.06 -41.68
N MET A 356 0.53 9.68 -41.46
CA MET A 356 -0.07 9.78 -40.12
C MET A 356 -0.37 8.39 -39.54
N ARG A 357 -0.95 7.46 -40.32
CA ARG A 357 -1.18 6.07 -39.87
C ARG A 357 0.12 5.36 -39.50
N ASP A 358 1.19 5.53 -40.28
CA ASP A 358 2.48 4.89 -40.01
C ASP A 358 3.24 5.54 -38.84
N ASP A 359 3.07 6.85 -38.61
CA ASP A 359 3.57 7.53 -37.40
C ASP A 359 2.83 7.04 -36.15
N GLN A 360 1.50 6.95 -36.18
CA GLN A 360 0.72 6.46 -35.03
C GLN A 360 0.98 4.99 -34.75
N ARG A 361 1.15 4.15 -35.78
CA ARG A 361 1.62 2.75 -35.62
C ARG A 361 2.98 2.66 -34.95
N ARG A 362 3.94 3.50 -35.35
CA ARG A 362 5.28 3.56 -34.72
C ARG A 362 5.22 4.02 -33.27
N ARG A 363 4.45 5.09 -32.97
CA ARG A 363 4.24 5.57 -31.58
C ARG A 363 3.59 4.51 -30.70
N LEU A 364 2.55 3.82 -31.19
CA LEU A 364 1.87 2.76 -30.45
C LEU A 364 2.81 1.57 -30.19
N ALA A 365 3.63 1.18 -31.16
CA ALA A 365 4.63 0.12 -30.98
C ALA A 365 5.70 0.50 -29.94
N GLN A 366 6.21 1.73 -30.00
CA GLN A 366 7.17 2.27 -29.02
C GLN A 366 6.58 2.33 -27.61
N LEU A 367 5.36 2.85 -27.46
CA LEU A 367 4.64 2.89 -26.17
C LEU A 367 4.41 1.49 -25.62
N SER A 368 3.94 0.56 -26.46
CA SER A 368 3.69 -0.84 -26.07
C SER A 368 4.98 -1.55 -25.64
N GLN A 369 6.11 -1.25 -26.29
CA GLN A 369 7.41 -1.81 -25.93
C GLN A 369 7.93 -1.20 -24.62
N GLY A 370 7.90 0.13 -24.49
CA GLY A 370 8.31 0.84 -23.27
C GLY A 370 7.49 0.41 -22.04
N ALA A 371 6.17 0.25 -22.20
CA ALA A 371 5.31 -0.28 -21.14
C ALA A 371 5.70 -1.71 -20.73
N ARG A 372 5.94 -2.61 -21.69
CA ARG A 372 6.38 -3.99 -21.41
C ARG A 372 7.74 -4.06 -20.72
N ASP A 373 8.68 -3.21 -21.13
CA ASP A 373 10.01 -3.19 -20.53
C ASP A 373 9.98 -2.53 -19.14
N ALA A 374 9.09 -1.57 -18.90
CA ALA A 374 8.80 -1.05 -17.56
C ALA A 374 8.15 -2.11 -16.65
N THR A 375 7.12 -2.83 -17.11
CA THR A 375 6.51 -3.91 -16.31
C THR A 375 7.51 -5.01 -15.99
N ARG A 376 8.37 -5.42 -16.94
CA ARG A 376 9.44 -6.39 -16.69
C ARG A 376 10.43 -5.92 -15.62
N LYS A 377 10.82 -4.64 -15.62
CA LYS A 377 11.68 -4.09 -14.57
C LYS A 377 10.97 -4.14 -13.21
N LEU A 378 9.72 -3.70 -13.15
CA LEU A 378 8.91 -3.75 -11.92
C LEU A 378 8.75 -5.20 -11.41
N ASP A 379 8.49 -6.17 -12.29
CA ASP A 379 8.44 -7.59 -11.93
C ASP A 379 9.78 -8.07 -11.33
N THR A 380 10.93 -7.66 -11.88
CA THR A 380 12.24 -8.02 -11.30
C THR A 380 12.49 -7.37 -9.94
N HIS A 381 12.06 -6.12 -9.73
CA HIS A 381 12.14 -5.45 -8.42
C HIS A 381 11.19 -6.09 -7.39
N LEU A 382 10.00 -6.52 -7.83
CA LEU A 382 9.01 -7.22 -7.01
C LEU A 382 9.57 -8.58 -6.56
N GLN A 383 10.08 -9.40 -7.49
CA GLN A 383 10.71 -10.70 -7.17
C GLN A 383 11.90 -10.56 -6.22
N LEU A 384 12.72 -9.50 -6.38
CA LEU A 384 13.83 -9.21 -5.47
C LEU A 384 13.32 -8.80 -4.08
N SER A 385 12.28 -7.96 -4.01
CA SER A 385 11.65 -7.53 -2.75
C SER A 385 11.01 -8.71 -2.01
N GLU A 386 10.24 -9.55 -2.71
CA GLU A 386 9.67 -10.78 -2.17
C GLU A 386 10.76 -11.72 -1.61
N ARG A 387 11.86 -11.90 -2.35
CA ARG A 387 12.99 -12.71 -1.88
C ARG A 387 13.65 -12.12 -0.62
N ILE A 388 13.80 -10.80 -0.53
CA ILE A 388 14.33 -10.14 0.69
C ILE A 388 13.39 -10.37 1.87
N LEU A 389 12.07 -10.21 1.68
CA LEU A 389 11.07 -10.44 2.73
C LEU A 389 11.05 -11.91 3.18
N GLN A 390 11.07 -12.87 2.25
CA GLN A 390 11.13 -14.31 2.55
C GLN A 390 12.40 -14.69 3.33
N LEU A 391 13.56 -14.14 2.95
CA LEU A 391 14.81 -14.34 3.69
C LEU A 391 14.75 -13.69 5.08
N GLY A 392 14.18 -12.50 5.20
CA GLY A 392 13.95 -11.82 6.48
C GLY A 392 13.04 -12.63 7.42
N GLU A 393 11.95 -13.20 6.91
CA GLU A 393 11.05 -14.06 7.68
C GLU A 393 11.73 -15.37 8.11
N LEU A 394 12.54 -15.98 7.23
CA LEU A 394 13.32 -17.18 7.53
C LEU A 394 14.33 -16.90 8.65
N VAL A 395 15.09 -15.80 8.56
CA VAL A 395 16.03 -15.39 9.62
C VAL A 395 15.29 -15.10 10.94
N ARG A 396 14.13 -14.44 10.90
CA ARG A 396 13.31 -14.14 12.09
C ARG A 396 12.86 -15.40 12.85
N LYS A 397 12.79 -16.57 12.21
CA LYS A 397 12.52 -17.86 12.87
C LYS A 397 13.65 -18.30 13.83
N LEU A 398 14.88 -17.81 13.62
CA LEU A 398 16.04 -18.11 14.47
C LEU A 398 16.32 -17.03 15.52
N GLU A 399 15.74 -15.83 15.39
CA GLU A 399 15.83 -14.76 16.40
C GLU A 399 15.17 -15.15 17.72
N THR A 400 15.75 -14.71 18.83
CA THR A 400 15.18 -14.90 20.18
C THR A 400 13.94 -14.02 20.38
N GLU A 401 13.08 -14.37 21.35
CA GLU A 401 11.88 -13.57 21.67
C GLU A 401 12.23 -12.10 22.00
N ARG A 402 13.38 -11.86 22.65
CA ARG A 402 13.88 -10.52 22.95
C ARG A 402 14.18 -9.71 21.69
N GLU A 403 14.82 -10.34 20.70
CA GLU A 403 15.17 -9.69 19.43
C GLU A 403 13.95 -9.53 18.52
N ARG A 404 12.95 -10.40 18.63
CA ARG A 404 11.69 -10.22 17.89
C ARG A 404 10.84 -9.05 18.38
N VAL A 405 10.93 -8.73 19.67
CA VAL A 405 10.19 -7.64 20.35
C VAL A 405 10.98 -6.33 20.36
N LEU A 406 12.28 -6.36 20.64
CA LEU A 406 13.23 -5.26 20.40
C LEU A 406 14.31 -5.71 19.41
N PRO A 407 14.10 -5.55 18.08
CA PRO A 407 15.13 -5.81 17.07
C PRO A 407 16.27 -4.80 17.10
N PHE A 408 15.98 -3.59 17.61
CA PHE A 408 16.89 -2.46 17.63
C PHE A 408 17.24 -2.12 19.08
N TYR A 409 18.51 -2.30 19.41
CA TYR A 409 19.05 -1.99 20.72
C TYR A 409 19.42 -0.51 20.76
N HIS A 410 18.88 0.18 21.76
CA HIS A 410 19.36 1.51 22.10
C HIS A 410 20.72 1.29 22.76
N SER A 411 21.78 1.74 22.10
CA SER A 411 23.08 1.84 22.74
C SER A 411 22.96 2.81 23.92
N THR A 412 23.74 2.63 24.97
CA THR A 412 23.69 3.57 26.11
C THR A 412 24.04 4.97 25.60
N LEU A 413 23.39 6.03 26.10
CA LEU A 413 23.52 7.40 25.56
C LEU A 413 24.96 7.96 25.50
N ALA A 414 25.92 7.31 26.15
CA ALA A 414 27.35 7.57 26.01
C ALA A 414 27.95 6.89 24.75
N ASP A 415 27.65 5.61 24.55
CA ASP A 415 28.09 4.81 23.39
C ASP A 415 27.60 5.40 22.06
N GLU A 416 26.37 5.94 22.02
CA GLU A 416 25.85 6.56 20.79
C GLU A 416 26.60 7.83 20.41
N ARG A 417 27.10 8.60 21.38
CA ARG A 417 27.90 9.79 21.10
C ARG A 417 29.30 9.42 20.64
N GLU A 418 30.00 8.55 21.36
CA GLU A 418 31.34 8.10 20.95
C GLU A 418 31.31 7.37 19.59
N ALA A 419 30.29 6.52 19.34
CA ALA A 419 30.12 5.85 18.05
C ALA A 419 29.80 6.84 16.92
N ASN A 420 28.92 7.82 17.15
CA ASN A 420 28.61 8.83 16.12
C ASN A 420 29.83 9.73 15.85
N GLU A 421 30.60 10.14 16.87
CA GLU A 421 31.84 10.91 16.70
C GLU A 421 32.91 10.14 15.92
N LEU A 422 33.11 8.85 16.23
CA LEU A 422 33.98 7.96 15.46
C LEU A 422 33.50 7.81 14.00
N THR A 423 32.20 7.66 13.78
CA THR A 423 31.64 7.44 12.44
C THR A 423 31.68 8.71 11.60
N GLU A 424 31.36 9.88 12.19
CA GLU A 424 31.58 11.21 11.62
C GLU A 424 33.05 11.40 11.21
N SER A 425 34.00 11.07 12.09
CA SER A 425 35.43 11.26 11.79
C SER A 425 35.91 10.46 10.57
N VAL A 426 35.36 9.25 10.36
CA VAL A 426 35.65 8.42 9.18
C VAL A 426 34.93 8.96 7.93
N ARG A 427 33.66 9.38 8.06
CA ARG A 427 32.87 9.97 6.96
C ARG A 427 33.46 11.28 6.46
N LEU A 428 33.98 12.13 7.36
CA LEU A 428 34.66 13.38 7.01
C LEU A 428 35.91 13.13 6.16
N ALA A 429 36.66 12.07 6.50
CA ALA A 429 37.86 11.65 5.75
C ALA A 429 37.55 11.06 4.36
N MET A 430 36.35 10.52 4.13
CA MET A 430 35.91 10.06 2.81
C MET A 430 35.30 11.20 1.97
N ARG A 431 34.54 12.11 2.59
CA ARG A 431 33.98 13.30 1.90
C ARG A 431 35.04 14.18 1.24
N THR A 432 36.25 14.24 1.80
CA THR A 432 37.36 15.01 1.22
C THR A 432 37.85 14.54 -0.16
N GLU A 433 37.44 13.36 -0.64
CA GLU A 433 37.87 12.84 -1.94
C GLU A 433 36.84 13.01 -3.08
N GLN A 434 35.55 13.26 -2.79
CA GLN A 434 34.47 13.20 -3.81
C GLN A 434 33.43 14.34 -3.76
N GLY A 435 33.53 15.30 -2.84
CA GLY A 435 32.48 16.29 -2.57
C GLY A 435 32.33 17.43 -3.58
N ARG A 436 31.87 17.17 -4.83
CA ARG A 436 31.46 18.25 -5.76
C ARG A 436 30.32 17.98 -6.76
N GLU A 437 29.82 16.76 -6.88
CA GLU A 437 28.76 16.43 -7.85
C GLU A 437 27.42 15.99 -7.21
N GLU A 438 27.38 15.75 -5.89
CA GLU A 438 26.19 15.18 -5.21
C GLU A 438 25.13 16.21 -4.78
N GLU A 439 25.47 17.50 -4.63
CA GLU A 439 24.53 18.51 -4.11
C GLU A 439 23.36 18.82 -5.06
N GLU A 440 23.53 18.67 -6.38
CA GLU A 440 22.45 18.88 -7.36
C GLU A 440 21.51 17.65 -7.50
N ALA A 441 21.94 16.46 -7.07
CA ALA A 441 21.14 15.23 -7.18
C ALA A 441 20.08 15.07 -6.08
N LEU A 442 20.28 15.72 -4.93
CA LEU A 442 19.43 15.58 -3.73
C LEU A 442 18.04 16.22 -3.85
N GLN A 443 17.79 17.04 -4.88
CA GLN A 443 16.59 17.88 -4.96
C GLN A 443 15.41 17.26 -5.74
N MET A 444 15.52 15.99 -6.16
CA MET A 444 14.64 15.37 -7.18
C MET A 444 14.11 13.97 -6.83
N LEU A 445 14.04 13.60 -5.54
CA LEU A 445 13.57 12.27 -5.09
C LEU A 445 12.46 12.36 -4.04
N ASP A 446 11.21 12.31 -4.49
CA ASP A 446 9.98 12.31 -3.65
C ASP A 446 9.83 11.09 -2.71
N PHE A 447 10.77 10.13 -2.75
CA PHE A 447 10.72 8.87 -2.01
C PHE A 447 12.06 8.55 -1.31
N GLN A 448 12.49 9.42 -0.39
CA GLN A 448 13.59 9.10 0.54
C GLN A 448 13.06 8.42 1.82
N PRO A 449 13.70 7.33 2.31
CA PRO A 449 13.38 6.74 3.60
C PRO A 449 13.59 7.75 4.74
N GLN A 450 12.51 8.02 5.47
CA GLN A 450 12.53 8.91 6.62
C GLN A 450 13.01 8.17 7.87
N GLY A 451 13.82 8.84 8.68
CA GLY A 451 14.35 8.28 9.93
C GLY A 451 13.26 8.14 10.99
N LEU A 452 13.34 7.08 11.79
CA LEU A 452 12.35 6.71 12.81
C LEU A 452 12.13 7.78 13.91
N HIS A 453 12.99 8.81 14.00
CA HIS A 453 13.03 9.72 15.14
C HIS A 453 12.62 11.18 14.88
N ASP A 454 12.72 11.71 13.64
CA ASP A 454 12.38 13.12 13.37
C ASP A 454 11.81 13.37 11.95
N GLY A 455 11.52 12.33 11.16
CA GLY A 455 11.04 12.47 9.77
C GLY A 455 12.10 12.99 8.77
N VAL A 456 13.31 13.27 9.24
CA VAL A 456 14.46 13.68 8.42
C VAL A 456 14.83 12.56 7.42
N PRO A 457 15.10 12.87 6.14
CA PRO A 457 15.58 11.87 5.18
C PRO A 457 16.94 11.30 5.63
N VAL A 458 17.04 9.97 5.64
CA VAL A 458 18.26 9.25 6.03
C VAL A 458 19.23 9.22 4.85
N SER A 459 20.53 9.32 5.10
CA SER A 459 21.53 9.16 4.04
C SER A 459 21.55 7.73 3.49
N GLU A 460 21.86 7.53 2.20
CA GLU A 460 22.02 6.18 1.63
C GLU A 460 23.07 5.34 2.40
N TRP A 461 24.09 6.01 2.94
CA TRP A 461 25.14 5.42 3.78
C TRP A 461 24.65 4.96 5.18
N GLU A 462 23.45 5.35 5.58
CA GLU A 462 22.87 5.13 6.92
C GLU A 462 21.66 4.18 6.91
N TYR A 463 21.07 3.88 5.73
CA TYR A 463 19.89 3.02 5.60
C TYR A 463 20.00 1.65 6.30
N LEU A 464 21.22 1.12 6.43
CA LEU A 464 21.48 -0.20 7.00
C LEU A 464 22.09 -0.15 8.42
N ASP A 465 22.25 1.01 9.05
CA ASP A 465 22.90 1.12 10.36
C ASP A 465 22.16 0.32 11.45
N LEU A 466 20.82 0.33 11.44
CA LEU A 466 20.01 -0.51 12.33
C LEU A 466 20.12 -2.01 12.02
N PHE A 467 20.29 -2.38 10.75
CA PHE A 467 20.55 -3.77 10.35
C PHE A 467 21.91 -4.23 10.86
N TRP A 468 22.95 -3.40 10.73
CA TRP A 468 24.30 -3.69 11.22
C TRP A 468 24.37 -3.74 12.75
N LYS A 469 23.68 -2.83 13.47
CA LYS A 469 23.52 -2.93 14.94
C LYS A 469 22.96 -4.31 15.35
N ARG A 470 21.89 -4.79 14.68
CA ARG A 470 21.31 -6.12 14.94
C ARG A 470 22.28 -7.26 14.58
N HIS A 471 22.94 -7.19 13.42
CA HIS A 471 23.91 -8.19 12.98
C HIS A 471 25.09 -8.34 13.95
N ASN A 472 25.68 -7.21 14.37
CA ASN A 472 26.82 -7.17 15.27
C ASN A 472 26.48 -7.75 16.65
N LYS A 473 25.25 -7.53 17.16
CA LYS A 473 24.81 -8.17 18.40
C LYS A 473 24.77 -9.70 18.26
N VAL A 474 24.16 -10.24 17.20
CA VAL A 474 24.11 -11.70 16.98
C VAL A 474 25.52 -12.29 16.88
N LEU A 475 26.46 -11.57 16.28
CA LEU A 475 27.87 -11.95 16.22
C LEU A 475 28.54 -11.97 17.60
N LEU A 476 28.26 -10.99 18.47
CA LEU A 476 28.75 -10.96 19.86
C LEU A 476 28.18 -12.12 20.68
N ASP A 477 26.88 -12.40 20.55
CA ASP A 477 26.22 -13.52 21.22
C ASP A 477 26.77 -14.87 20.71
N GLU A 478 27.07 -15.01 19.42
CA GLU A 478 27.74 -16.21 18.88
C GLU A 478 29.14 -16.39 19.48
N ILE A 479 29.94 -15.33 19.56
CA ILE A 479 31.29 -15.38 20.16
C ILE A 479 31.22 -15.75 21.64
N ALA A 480 30.24 -15.23 22.39
CA ALA A 480 30.01 -15.59 23.79
C ALA A 480 29.64 -17.08 23.92
N LEU A 481 28.70 -17.58 23.10
CA LEU A 481 28.31 -18.99 23.09
C LEU A 481 29.46 -19.93 22.70
N ARG A 482 30.32 -19.54 21.75
CA ARG A 482 31.51 -20.31 21.37
C ARG A 482 32.49 -20.43 22.55
N ARG A 483 32.80 -19.31 23.23
CA ARG A 483 33.68 -19.30 24.42
C ARG A 483 33.11 -20.14 25.56
N GLU A 484 31.81 -20.05 25.82
CA GLU A 484 31.16 -20.83 26.87
C GLU A 484 31.14 -22.33 26.53
N LYS A 485 30.91 -22.69 25.27
CA LYS A 485 31.05 -24.07 24.78
C LYS A 485 32.47 -24.61 24.95
N GLU A 486 33.50 -23.80 24.67
CA GLU A 486 34.90 -24.17 24.90
C GLU A 486 35.21 -24.35 26.39
N ARG A 487 34.72 -23.45 27.25
CA ARG A 487 34.83 -23.57 28.72
C ARG A 487 34.22 -24.87 29.22
N VAL A 488 32.95 -25.15 28.88
CA VAL A 488 32.25 -26.37 29.28
C VAL A 488 32.89 -27.62 28.68
N ALA A 489 33.43 -27.55 27.45
CA ALA A 489 34.18 -28.67 26.86
C ALA A 489 35.49 -28.96 27.60
N ASN A 490 36.19 -27.93 28.08
CA ASN A 490 37.39 -28.08 28.90
C ASN A 490 37.04 -28.63 30.29
N GLU A 491 36.04 -28.08 30.97
CA GLU A 491 35.55 -28.60 32.26
C GLU A 491 35.10 -30.07 32.13
N ASN A 492 34.44 -30.45 31.04
CA ASN A 492 34.05 -31.85 30.81
C ASN A 492 35.27 -32.76 30.56
N ARG A 493 36.30 -32.29 29.83
CA ARG A 493 37.58 -33.02 29.70
C ARG A 493 38.28 -33.19 31.06
N GLU A 494 38.34 -32.14 31.86
CA GLU A 494 38.90 -32.18 33.22
C GLU A 494 38.13 -33.17 34.09
N LEU A 495 36.79 -33.08 34.15
CA LEU A 495 35.94 -34.03 34.88
C LEU A 495 36.09 -35.47 34.39
N GLN A 496 36.23 -35.70 33.08
CA GLN A 496 36.52 -37.03 32.53
C GLN A 496 37.89 -37.53 32.97
N THR A 497 38.94 -36.70 32.97
CA THR A 497 40.26 -37.11 33.47
C THR A 497 40.26 -37.37 34.98
N ILE A 498 39.55 -36.58 35.77
CA ILE A 498 39.39 -36.80 37.22
C ILE A 498 38.61 -38.09 37.48
N LEU A 499 37.53 -38.35 36.74
CA LEU A 499 36.76 -39.59 36.84
C LEU A 499 37.60 -40.80 36.42
N GLN A 500 38.40 -40.68 35.37
CA GLN A 500 39.33 -41.72 34.92
C GLN A 500 40.41 -41.99 35.99
N GLN A 501 40.96 -40.96 36.63
CA GLN A 501 41.87 -41.09 37.78
C GLN A 501 41.20 -41.74 39.01
N TYR A 502 39.93 -41.41 39.28
CA TYR A 502 39.17 -41.97 40.40
C TYR A 502 38.85 -43.46 40.17
N LEU A 503 38.40 -43.83 38.97
CA LEU A 503 38.18 -45.22 38.56
C LEU A 503 39.50 -46.01 38.54
N ALA A 504 40.61 -45.40 38.10
CA ALA A 504 41.95 -45.95 38.23
C ALA A 504 42.39 -46.13 39.70
N GLY A 505 41.95 -45.27 40.62
CA GLY A 505 42.22 -45.42 42.05
C GLY A 505 41.44 -46.55 42.73
N ILE A 506 40.32 -46.99 42.16
CA ILE A 506 39.42 -48.02 42.71
C ILE A 506 39.60 -49.38 42.02
N SER A 507 39.90 -49.39 40.72
CA SER A 507 40.06 -50.61 39.93
C SER A 507 41.54 -50.95 39.71
N VAL A 508 41.88 -52.23 39.80
CA VAL A 508 43.25 -52.71 39.58
C VAL A 508 43.42 -53.08 38.10
N SER A 509 43.72 -52.10 37.26
CA SER A 509 44.06 -52.30 35.84
C SER A 509 45.59 -52.26 35.61
N PRO A 510 46.14 -52.90 34.55
CA PRO A 510 47.58 -52.88 34.29
C PRO A 510 48.14 -51.46 34.13
N THR A 511 47.39 -50.56 33.50
CA THR A 511 47.71 -49.12 33.39
C THR A 511 47.88 -48.39 34.72
N VAL A 512 47.29 -48.90 35.80
CA VAL A 512 47.44 -48.35 37.17
C VAL A 512 48.67 -48.93 37.85
N LEU A 513 49.10 -50.14 37.48
CA LEU A 513 50.29 -50.80 38.01
C LEU A 513 51.59 -50.24 37.41
N ASP A 514 51.56 -49.81 36.14
CA ASP A 514 52.68 -49.16 35.46
C ASP A 514 52.89 -47.69 35.90
N GLY A 515 51.86 -47.06 36.49
CA GLY A 515 51.88 -45.68 36.99
C GLY A 515 52.29 -45.56 38.46
N ALA A 516 52.62 -44.34 38.89
CA ALA A 516 52.88 -44.05 40.31
C ALA A 516 51.60 -44.19 41.13
N ASN A 517 51.50 -45.27 41.92
CA ASN A 517 50.26 -45.70 42.58
C ASN A 517 50.45 -45.94 44.10
N PRO A 518 49.36 -45.95 44.90
CA PRO A 518 49.42 -46.31 46.31
C PRO A 518 49.44 -47.84 46.56
N LEU A 519 49.18 -48.65 45.52
CA LEU A 519 49.07 -50.11 45.62
C LEU A 519 50.42 -50.83 45.66
N LEU A 520 51.48 -50.24 45.09
CA LEU A 520 52.80 -50.89 44.98
C LEU A 520 53.93 -49.88 45.23
N VAL A 521 54.14 -49.54 46.51
CA VAL A 521 55.07 -48.49 46.95
C VAL A 521 56.52 -48.97 46.93
N VAL A 522 57.23 -48.73 45.83
CA VAL A 522 58.67 -48.99 45.73
C VAL A 522 59.47 -47.85 46.39
N ASN A 523 60.45 -48.21 47.24
CA ASN A 523 61.37 -47.27 47.91
C ASN A 523 60.71 -46.16 48.76
N GLY A 524 59.57 -46.45 49.41
CA GLY A 524 59.02 -45.62 50.49
C GLY A 524 58.54 -44.21 50.09
N ARG A 525 58.37 -43.93 48.79
CA ARG A 525 57.98 -42.61 48.27
C ARG A 525 56.60 -42.65 47.62
N LEU A 526 55.55 -42.50 48.43
CA LEU A 526 54.24 -42.07 47.94
C LEU A 526 54.36 -40.61 47.45
N ARG A 527 54.46 -40.41 46.13
CA ARG A 527 54.53 -39.07 45.51
C ARG A 527 53.14 -38.42 45.38
N LEU A 528 52.42 -38.30 46.49
CA LEU A 528 51.23 -37.46 46.56
C LEU A 528 51.68 -36.01 46.82
N HIS A 529 51.44 -35.15 45.83
CA HIS A 529 51.85 -33.73 45.75
C HIS A 529 53.37 -33.49 45.61
N GLN A 530 53.78 -33.13 44.39
CA GLN A 530 55.03 -32.45 44.12
C GLN A 530 54.69 -31.06 43.53
N PRO A 531 55.18 -29.93 44.09
CA PRO A 531 55.07 -28.65 43.40
C PRO A 531 55.90 -28.72 42.11
N SER A 532 55.36 -28.18 41.01
CA SER A 532 55.97 -28.28 39.68
C SER A 532 57.40 -27.72 39.66
N LEU A 533 58.37 -28.63 39.48
CA LEU A 533 59.75 -28.27 39.17
C LEU A 533 59.82 -27.84 37.70
N GLY A 534 60.51 -26.73 37.44
CA GLY A 534 61.02 -26.43 36.09
C GLY A 534 62.26 -27.27 35.80
N GLU A 535 62.63 -27.38 34.53
CA GLU A 535 63.63 -28.34 34.03
C GLU A 535 65.04 -28.21 34.65
N ASP A 536 65.39 -27.06 35.24
CA ASP A 536 66.70 -26.81 35.88
C ASP A 536 66.81 -27.16 37.39
N GLY A 537 65.91 -28.00 37.92
CA GLY A 537 66.12 -28.68 39.22
C GLY A 537 66.20 -27.79 40.48
N LYS A 538 65.94 -26.49 40.38
CA LYS A 538 65.83 -25.55 41.53
C LYS A 538 64.36 -25.26 41.86
N PRO A 539 64.01 -25.06 43.15
CA PRO A 539 62.66 -24.66 43.52
C PRO A 539 62.35 -23.27 42.94
N ARG A 540 61.29 -23.16 42.12
CA ARG A 540 60.78 -21.85 41.68
C ARG A 540 60.39 -21.04 42.93
N ARG A 541 61.00 -19.86 43.10
CA ARG A 541 60.58 -18.91 44.13
C ARG A 541 59.11 -18.56 43.89
N LYS A 542 58.28 -18.68 44.92
CA LYS A 542 56.91 -18.17 44.87
C LYS A 542 56.98 -16.66 44.60
N PRO A 543 56.19 -16.09 43.68
CA PRO A 543 56.04 -14.64 43.62
C PRO A 543 55.39 -14.20 44.92
N VAL A 544 56.13 -13.45 45.74
CA VAL A 544 55.56 -12.73 46.88
C VAL A 544 54.94 -11.47 46.30
N ILE A 545 53.61 -11.45 46.20
CA ILE A 545 52.87 -10.22 45.95
C ILE A 545 52.83 -9.48 47.28
N ASP A 546 53.60 -8.39 47.37
CA ASP A 546 53.51 -7.48 48.50
C ASP A 546 52.17 -6.73 48.45
N ALA A 547 51.48 -6.64 49.58
CA ALA A 547 50.07 -6.25 49.65
C ALA A 547 49.82 -4.73 49.49
N ASN A 548 50.78 -4.01 48.92
CA ASN A 548 50.81 -2.56 48.75
C ASN A 548 50.93 -2.08 47.29
N HIS A 549 50.83 -2.98 46.29
CA HIS A 549 50.65 -2.56 44.90
C HIS A 549 49.20 -2.78 44.48
N MET A 550 48.43 -1.71 44.57
CA MET A 550 47.10 -1.60 43.98
C MET A 550 47.27 -1.65 42.46
N VAL A 551 46.98 -2.80 41.85
CA VAL A 551 46.89 -2.90 40.39
C VAL A 551 45.71 -2.05 39.96
N GLU A 552 45.98 -0.97 39.22
CA GLU A 552 44.95 -0.23 38.49
C GLU A 552 44.25 -1.20 37.55
N THR A 553 43.07 -1.64 37.95
CA THR A 553 42.15 -2.25 37.00
C THR A 553 41.71 -1.13 36.07
N ASN A 554 42.30 -1.12 34.87
CA ASN A 554 41.79 -0.37 33.73
C ASN A 554 40.39 -0.91 33.38
N ARG A 555 39.40 -0.52 34.18
CA ARG A 555 38.06 -0.21 33.69
C ARG A 555 38.23 0.98 32.76
N VAL A 556 38.63 0.67 31.53
CA VAL A 556 38.31 1.52 30.40
C VAL A 556 36.79 1.58 30.38
N SER A 557 36.24 2.69 30.83
CA SER A 557 34.94 3.13 30.33
C SER A 557 35.13 3.36 28.84
N ARG A 558 34.57 2.45 28.05
CA ARG A 558 33.71 2.81 26.94
C ARG A 558 32.37 2.24 27.37
#